data_AF-A0A3S0ZG57-F1
#
_entry.id   AF-A0A3S0ZG57-F1
#
_cell.length_a   1.000
_cell.length_b   1.000
_cell.length_c   1.000
_cell.angle_alpha   90.00
_cell.angle_beta   90.00
_cell.angle_gamma   90.00
#
_symmetry.space_group_name_H-M   'P 1'
#
loop_
_entity.id
_entity.type
_entity.pdbx_description
1 polymer ?
#
loop_
_entity_poly.entity_id
_entity_poly.type
_entity_poly.pdbx_seq_one_letter_code
_entity_poly.pdbx_strand_id
1 'polypeptide(L)'
;MTRITYFFHVQANLSPTDNIRVYYQATQKLVKILEEFSDFIHSTVKQPLQEYPVPSTGEIIITKKLPIKNDDFEITITWGEGGKRQLGAGDASSKSGRSNLSPSSSSDLPVAPQAKNAPPACKYVNLVLCSGLKSAQGRTGKTATLLLENPSGVNGLSHTAFVEQIQSVFGIRGLGVQLYLDSALTQEVNGDAPVTALAGQMVYITYPVGRTEGSLTSNVGWPVCHYVNIEGKSKKGTLLLENPRGDVLSLEEVQAQAATVMGVPLKKLKLSQTKEKMSAVTDKELQSLSTLHGRTLYMM
;
A
#
# COMPACT_ATOMS: atom_id res chain seq x y z
N MET A 1 4.67 18.72 21.21
CA MET A 1 5.02 17.65 20.26
C MET A 1 3.90 17.26 19.30
N THR A 2 2.65 17.04 19.74
CA THR A 2 1.54 16.63 18.86
C THR A 2 1.29 17.56 17.66
N ARG A 3 1.51 18.88 17.82
CA ARG A 3 1.41 19.86 16.72
C ARG A 3 2.53 19.77 15.68
N ILE A 4 3.70 19.25 16.05
CA ILE A 4 4.86 19.13 15.15
C ILE A 4 4.67 17.91 14.24
N THR A 5 4.26 16.77 14.79
CA THR A 5 3.96 15.56 14.00
C THR A 5 2.81 15.81 13.01
N TYR A 6 1.78 16.54 13.44
CA TYR A 6 0.67 16.94 12.56
C TYR A 6 1.12 17.85 11.41
N PHE A 7 2.10 18.74 11.67
CA PHE A 7 2.64 19.65 10.66
C PHE A 7 3.38 18.91 9.54
N PHE A 8 4.20 17.90 9.87
CA PHE A 8 4.96 17.13 8.90
C PHE A 8 4.10 16.39 7.86
N HIS A 9 3.00 15.79 8.30
CA HIS A 9 2.23 14.88 7.44
C HIS A 9 1.09 15.58 6.69
N VAL A 10 0.50 16.62 7.27
CA VAL A 10 -0.73 17.22 6.73
C VAL A 10 -0.45 18.49 5.92
N GLN A 11 0.53 19.32 6.31
CA GLN A 11 0.70 20.65 5.72
C GLN A 11 1.81 20.74 4.68
N ALA A 12 2.86 19.92 4.79
CA ALA A 12 3.97 19.93 3.85
C ALA A 12 3.80 18.94 2.68
N ASN A 13 2.76 18.09 2.72
CA ASN A 13 2.49 17.04 1.72
C ASN A 13 3.69 16.08 1.54
N LEU A 14 4.42 15.81 2.62
CA LEU A 14 5.65 15.01 2.62
C LEU A 14 5.35 13.55 2.98
N SER A 15 5.95 12.64 2.24
CA SER A 15 5.95 11.21 2.52
C SER A 15 7.04 10.84 3.53
N PRO A 16 6.88 9.76 4.34
CA PRO A 16 7.91 9.31 5.27
C PRO A 16 9.26 8.92 4.62
N THR A 17 9.27 8.71 3.31
CA THR A 17 10.47 8.38 2.49
C THR A 17 11.11 9.60 1.85
N ASP A 18 10.49 10.77 1.95
CA ASP A 18 11.04 11.99 1.36
C ASP A 18 12.34 12.36 2.08
N ASN A 19 13.43 12.54 1.31
CA ASN A 19 14.70 13.01 1.85
C ASN A 19 14.54 14.50 2.15
N ILE A 20 14.30 14.82 3.43
CA ILE A 20 14.07 16.19 3.91
C ILE A 20 15.00 16.51 5.08
N ARG A 21 15.27 17.79 5.28
CA ARG A 21 15.97 18.31 6.46
C ARG A 21 15.06 19.30 7.17
N VAL A 22 15.16 19.31 8.50
CA VAL A 22 14.30 20.13 9.36
C VAL A 22 15.17 21.08 10.16
N TYR A 23 14.93 22.37 10.01
CA TYR A 23 15.60 23.44 10.73
C TYR A 23 14.64 24.11 11.69
N TYR A 24 15.13 24.56 12.85
CA TYR A 24 14.33 25.34 13.79
C TYR A 24 15.06 26.58 14.31
N GLN A 25 14.27 27.61 14.62
CA GLN A 25 14.69 28.80 15.34
C GLN A 25 13.74 29.01 16.52
N ALA A 26 14.31 29.15 17.72
CA ALA A 26 13.54 29.27 18.96
C ALA A 26 14.27 30.15 19.98
N THR A 27 13.56 30.61 21.01
CA THR A 27 14.19 31.28 22.16
C THR A 27 15.07 30.29 22.95
N GLN A 28 16.11 30.77 23.65
CA GLN A 28 17.05 29.89 24.37
C GLN A 28 16.38 28.92 25.36
N LYS A 29 15.25 29.32 25.94
CA LYS A 29 14.48 28.46 26.83
C LYS A 29 13.88 27.25 26.10
N LEU A 30 13.36 27.46 24.89
CA LEU A 30 12.83 26.39 24.04
C LEU A 30 13.93 25.51 23.46
N VAL A 31 15.09 26.08 23.10
CA VAL A 31 16.26 25.31 22.63
C VAL A 31 16.65 24.24 23.65
N LYS A 32 16.78 24.60 24.94
CA LYS A 32 17.12 23.64 26.01
C LYS A 32 16.13 22.50 26.12
N ILE A 33 14.84 22.79 25.93
CA ILE A 33 13.78 21.77 25.94
C ILE A 33 13.92 20.87 24.69
N LEU A 34 14.24 21.44 23.52
CA LEU A 34 14.41 20.65 22.29
C LEU A 34 15.62 19.70 22.39
N GLU A 35 16.71 20.14 23.01
CA GLU A 35 17.88 19.31 23.29
C GLU A 35 17.56 18.17 24.27
N GLU A 36 16.88 18.50 25.38
CA GLU A 36 16.49 17.54 26.42
C GLU A 36 15.58 16.42 25.89
N PHE A 37 14.72 16.73 24.91
CA PHE A 37 13.78 15.77 24.31
C PHE A 37 14.17 15.27 22.91
N SER A 38 15.42 15.49 22.49
CA SER A 38 15.91 15.19 21.13
C SER A 38 15.66 13.73 20.69
N ASP A 39 15.92 12.75 21.56
CA ASP A 39 15.69 11.32 21.28
C ASP A 39 14.21 10.99 21.01
N PHE A 40 13.31 11.59 21.79
CA PHE A 40 11.87 11.41 21.60
C PHE A 40 11.40 12.05 20.29
N ILE A 41 11.91 13.23 19.94
CA ILE A 41 11.56 13.91 18.71
C ILE A 41 12.09 13.10 17.51
N HIS A 42 13.33 12.63 17.57
CA HIS A 42 13.94 11.83 16.51
C HIS A 42 13.20 10.51 16.28
N SER A 43 12.84 9.80 17.35
CA SER A 43 12.08 8.55 17.25
C SER A 43 10.68 8.73 16.68
N THR A 44 10.07 9.91 16.87
CA THR A 44 8.71 10.23 16.40
C THR A 44 8.70 10.76 14.97
N VAL A 45 9.60 11.68 14.62
CA VAL A 45 9.62 12.37 13.31
C VAL A 45 10.48 11.63 12.29
N LYS A 46 11.36 10.73 12.74
CA LYS A 46 12.32 9.98 11.92
C LYS A 46 13.31 10.86 11.15
N GLN A 47 13.37 12.15 11.47
CA GLN A 47 14.31 13.13 10.91
C GLN A 47 14.95 13.94 12.04
N PRO A 48 16.26 14.22 12.00
CA PRO A 48 16.94 15.04 13.00
C PRO A 48 16.55 16.52 12.84
N LEU A 49 16.38 17.22 13.97
CA LEU A 49 16.17 18.68 13.99
C LEU A 49 17.52 19.38 14.02
N GLN A 50 17.70 20.40 13.17
CA GLN A 50 18.93 21.19 13.06
C GLN A 50 18.65 22.64 13.46
N GLU A 51 19.62 23.30 14.09
CA GLU A 51 19.51 24.72 14.40
C GLU A 51 19.69 25.57 13.13
N TYR A 52 19.09 26.75 13.13
CA TYR A 52 19.36 27.78 12.12
C TYR A 52 20.84 28.20 12.15
N PRO A 53 21.39 28.70 11.02
CA PRO A 53 20.68 29.11 9.81
C PRO A 53 20.40 27.95 8.84
N VAL A 54 19.31 28.07 8.10
CA VAL A 54 19.09 27.22 6.91
C VAL A 54 20.19 27.53 5.89
N PRO A 55 20.97 26.54 5.40
CA PRO A 55 22.00 26.78 4.40
C PRO A 55 21.40 27.47 3.15
N SER A 56 22.13 28.42 2.55
CA SER A 56 21.66 29.14 1.36
C SER A 56 21.47 28.25 0.13
N THR A 57 22.04 27.04 0.14
CA THR A 57 21.85 26.00 -0.88
C THR A 57 20.62 25.12 -0.62
N GLY A 58 19.96 25.25 0.53
CA GLY A 58 18.80 24.44 0.91
C GLY A 58 17.52 24.94 0.24
N GLU A 59 16.89 24.10 -0.57
CA GLU A 59 15.60 24.45 -1.17
C GLU A 59 14.46 24.27 -0.15
N ILE A 60 13.85 25.39 0.22
CA ILE A 60 12.79 25.45 1.24
C ILE A 60 11.48 24.88 0.68
N ILE A 61 10.96 23.85 1.34
CA ILE A 61 9.64 23.26 1.10
C ILE A 61 8.58 24.13 1.77
N ILE A 62 8.79 24.42 3.05
CA ILE A 62 7.85 25.21 3.85
C ILE A 62 8.56 25.80 5.06
N THR A 63 8.23 27.05 5.38
CA THR A 63 8.63 27.72 6.62
C THR A 63 7.37 28.07 7.39
N LYS A 64 7.33 27.76 8.68
CA LYS A 64 6.19 28.07 9.53
C LYS A 64 6.61 28.60 10.89
N LYS A 65 6.05 29.74 11.27
CA LYS A 65 6.10 30.30 12.61
C LYS A 65 4.92 29.79 13.43
N LEU A 66 5.21 29.26 14.60
CA LEU A 66 4.26 28.71 15.55
C LEU A 66 4.44 29.41 16.90
N PRO A 67 3.42 30.12 17.41
CA PRO A 67 3.47 30.65 18.76
C PRO A 67 3.34 29.48 19.76
N ILE A 68 4.33 29.33 20.65
CA ILE A 68 4.30 28.36 21.75
C ILE A 68 4.24 29.15 23.06
N LYS A 69 3.03 29.27 23.60
CA LYS A 69 2.73 30.15 24.74
C LYS A 69 3.12 31.60 24.43
N ASN A 70 4.22 32.09 25.02
CA ASN A 70 4.72 33.47 24.87
C ASN A 70 6.04 33.52 24.07
N ASP A 71 6.47 32.39 23.50
CA ASP A 71 7.71 32.28 22.75
C ASP A 71 7.40 31.96 21.28
N ASP A 72 8.18 32.54 20.36
CA ASP A 72 8.10 32.23 18.94
C ASP A 72 8.97 31.01 18.62
N PHE A 73 8.37 30.05 17.91
CA PHE A 73 9.05 28.86 17.39
C PHE A 73 8.87 28.80 15.88
N GLU A 74 9.96 28.90 15.13
CA GLU A 74 9.96 28.77 13.69
C GLU A 74 10.55 27.41 13.29
N ILE A 75 9.90 26.76 12.32
CA ILE A 75 10.37 25.52 11.71
C ILE A 75 10.41 25.69 10.20
N THR A 76 11.54 25.32 9.60
CA THR A 76 11.72 25.29 8.15
C THR A 76 12.08 23.89 7.71
N ILE A 77 11.37 23.38 6.72
CA ILE A 77 11.67 22.09 6.10
C ILE A 77 12.27 22.37 4.72
N THR A 78 13.40 21.74 4.41
CA THR A 78 14.03 21.79 3.09
C THR A 78 14.13 20.39 2.50
N TRP A 79 14.32 20.31 1.19
CA TRP A 79 14.72 19.06 0.57
C TRP A 79 16.16 18.71 0.98
N GLY A 80 16.38 17.44 1.30
CA GLY A 80 17.71 16.85 1.34
C GLY A 80 18.32 16.81 -0.06
N GLU A 81 19.62 16.57 -0.14
CA GLU A 81 20.32 16.47 -1.42
C GLU A 81 19.67 15.40 -2.31
N GLY A 82 19.18 15.81 -3.49
CA GLY A 82 18.42 14.95 -4.40
C GLY A 82 16.93 14.72 -4.06
N GLY A 83 16.35 15.44 -3.08
CA GLY A 83 14.99 15.20 -2.58
C GLY A 83 13.83 15.81 -3.39
N LYS A 84 14.10 16.78 -4.27
CA LYS A 84 13.03 17.50 -5.00
C LYS A 84 12.43 16.65 -6.13
N ARG A 85 11.10 16.53 -6.18
CA ARG A 85 10.39 16.10 -7.40
C ARG A 85 10.44 17.23 -8.43
N GLN A 86 11.12 17.00 -9.56
CA GLN A 86 11.09 17.92 -10.70
C GLN A 86 9.67 18.00 -11.27
N LEU A 87 9.02 19.15 -11.09
CA LEU A 87 7.93 19.59 -11.95
C LEU A 87 8.57 20.28 -13.16
N GLY A 88 8.26 19.76 -14.35
CA GLY A 88 8.92 20.15 -15.60
C GLY A 88 8.68 21.60 -16.01
N ALA A 89 9.77 22.28 -16.36
CA ALA A 89 9.79 23.39 -17.31
C ALA A 89 10.99 23.14 -18.25
N GLY A 90 10.77 23.33 -19.54
CA GLY A 90 11.60 22.80 -20.62
C GLY A 90 12.97 23.44 -20.87
N ASP A 91 13.70 22.76 -21.76
CA ASP A 91 14.86 23.11 -22.58
C ASP A 91 16.11 23.76 -21.95
N ALA A 92 17.22 23.00 -21.91
CA ALA A 92 18.27 23.04 -22.95
C ALA A 92 19.62 22.49 -22.43
N SER A 93 20.18 21.53 -23.17
CA SER A 93 21.62 21.24 -23.37
C SER A 93 22.59 21.26 -22.17
N SER A 94 23.16 20.10 -21.82
CA SER A 94 24.62 19.88 -21.93
C SER A 94 25.04 18.42 -21.66
N LYS A 95 26.07 18.01 -22.41
CA LYS A 95 26.64 16.66 -22.56
C LYS A 95 27.40 16.20 -21.30
N SER A 96 27.28 14.92 -20.94
CA SER A 96 28.41 13.98 -20.73
C SER A 96 27.90 12.65 -20.15
N GLY A 97 28.43 11.54 -20.65
CA GLY A 97 27.88 10.21 -20.43
C GLY A 97 28.40 9.48 -19.20
N ARG A 98 27.56 8.59 -18.64
CA ARG A 98 27.84 7.16 -18.47
C ARG A 98 26.66 6.44 -17.79
N SER A 99 26.44 5.22 -18.30
CA SER A 99 25.68 4.08 -17.75
C SER A 99 24.20 4.28 -17.40
N ASN A 100 23.38 3.68 -18.27
CA ASN A 100 21.98 3.30 -18.08
C ASN A 100 21.70 2.74 -16.68
N LEU A 101 20.69 3.31 -16.00
CA LEU A 101 19.72 2.63 -15.14
C LEU A 101 18.54 3.61 -14.94
N SER A 102 17.55 3.47 -15.80
CA SER A 102 16.28 4.21 -15.76
C SER A 102 15.40 3.72 -14.60
N PRO A 103 14.85 4.59 -13.73
CA PRO A 103 13.69 4.26 -12.92
C PRO A 103 12.43 4.50 -13.76
N SER A 104 11.68 3.44 -14.01
CA SER A 104 10.45 3.45 -14.80
C SER A 104 9.37 4.35 -14.19
N SER A 105 8.88 5.24 -15.04
CA SER A 105 7.58 5.91 -15.01
C SER A 105 6.44 5.08 -14.40
N SER A 106 5.47 5.77 -13.79
CA SER A 106 4.13 5.26 -13.48
C SER A 106 3.53 4.48 -14.65
N SER A 107 3.77 3.18 -14.66
CA SER A 107 3.15 2.23 -15.57
C SER A 107 2.18 1.45 -14.72
N ASP A 108 0.89 1.46 -15.10
CA ASP A 108 -0.06 0.48 -14.60
C ASP A 108 0.59 -0.89 -14.78
N LEU A 109 0.97 -1.53 -13.66
CA LEU A 109 1.60 -2.84 -13.72
C LEU A 109 0.61 -3.81 -14.40
N PRO A 110 1.07 -4.67 -15.31
CA PRO A 110 0.20 -5.67 -15.88
C PRO A 110 -0.38 -6.53 -14.76
N VAL A 111 -1.61 -6.99 -14.93
CA VAL A 111 -2.24 -7.95 -14.02
C VAL A 111 -1.34 -9.19 -13.85
N ALA A 112 -1.45 -9.87 -12.72
CA ALA A 112 -0.76 -11.14 -12.53
C ALA A 112 -1.09 -12.11 -13.69
N PRO A 113 -0.13 -12.91 -14.16
CA PRO A 113 -0.37 -13.85 -15.25
C PRO A 113 -1.43 -14.87 -14.85
N GLN A 114 -2.13 -15.45 -15.83
CA GLN A 114 -3.03 -16.57 -15.52
C GLN A 114 -2.21 -17.75 -14.96
N ALA A 115 -2.59 -18.21 -13.77
CA ALA A 115 -1.93 -19.35 -13.13
C ALA A 115 -2.04 -20.61 -14.00
N LYS A 116 -0.91 -21.29 -14.22
CA LYS A 116 -0.83 -22.52 -15.03
C LYS A 116 -1.23 -23.78 -14.26
N ASN A 117 -1.11 -23.77 -12.93
CA ASN A 117 -1.18 -24.98 -12.11
C ASN A 117 -2.55 -25.15 -11.46
N ALA A 118 -2.92 -24.25 -10.54
CA ALA A 118 -4.17 -24.33 -9.80
C ALA A 118 -4.85 -22.96 -9.73
N PRO A 119 -6.18 -22.86 -9.89
CA PRO A 119 -6.94 -21.64 -9.61
C PRO A 119 -6.97 -21.35 -8.09
N PRO A 120 -7.41 -20.16 -7.66
CA PRO A 120 -7.62 -19.88 -6.24
C PRO A 120 -8.58 -20.88 -5.60
N ALA A 121 -8.24 -21.39 -4.43
CA ALA A 121 -9.13 -22.22 -3.63
C ALA A 121 -10.35 -21.45 -3.07
N CYS A 122 -10.19 -20.14 -2.87
CA CYS A 122 -11.26 -19.26 -2.38
C CYS A 122 -11.88 -18.46 -3.53
N LYS A 123 -13.19 -18.18 -3.42
CA LYS A 123 -13.84 -17.21 -4.29
C LYS A 123 -13.21 -15.83 -4.11
N TYR A 124 -13.08 -15.10 -5.21
CA TYR A 124 -12.48 -13.78 -5.24
C TYR A 124 -13.26 -12.85 -6.15
N VAL A 125 -13.00 -11.55 -6.06
CA VAL A 125 -13.42 -10.54 -7.02
C VAL A 125 -12.23 -9.64 -7.34
N ASN A 126 -12.15 -9.17 -8.57
CA ASN A 126 -11.17 -8.19 -8.98
C ASN A 126 -11.74 -6.78 -8.82
N LEU A 127 -10.88 -5.83 -8.50
CA LEU A 127 -11.23 -4.45 -8.19
C LEU A 127 -10.41 -3.50 -9.05
N VAL A 128 -10.99 -2.39 -9.47
CA VAL A 128 -10.25 -1.31 -10.15
C VAL A 128 -10.76 0.07 -9.75
N LEU A 129 -9.83 0.96 -9.41
CA LEU A 129 -10.14 2.38 -9.17
C LEU A 129 -10.33 3.14 -10.50
N CYS A 130 -11.39 3.93 -10.58
CA CYS A 130 -11.81 4.69 -11.77
C CYS A 130 -11.85 6.19 -11.49
N SER A 131 -12.08 7.01 -12.54
CA SER A 131 -12.43 8.42 -12.40
C SER A 131 -11.45 9.28 -11.56
N GLY A 132 -10.16 8.96 -11.61
CA GLY A 132 -9.12 9.67 -10.86
C GLY A 132 -9.05 9.34 -9.37
N LEU A 133 -9.87 8.40 -8.87
CA LEU A 133 -9.70 7.81 -7.54
C LEU A 133 -8.37 7.08 -7.50
N LYS A 134 -7.55 7.39 -6.50
CA LYS A 134 -6.21 6.83 -6.32
C LYS A 134 -6.09 6.17 -4.95
N SER A 135 -5.26 5.15 -4.91
CA SER A 135 -4.83 4.54 -3.66
C SER A 135 -4.17 5.58 -2.74
N ALA A 136 -4.31 5.37 -1.44
CA ALA A 136 -3.82 6.27 -0.40
C ALA A 136 -3.21 5.47 0.76
N GLN A 137 -2.79 6.15 1.84
CA GLN A 137 -2.20 5.52 3.03
C GLN A 137 -1.00 4.58 2.71
N GLY A 138 -0.15 4.99 1.75
CA GLY A 138 1.02 4.21 1.33
C GLY A 138 0.73 3.08 0.34
N ARG A 139 -0.53 2.92 -0.10
CA ARG A 139 -0.90 2.00 -1.17
C ARG A 139 -0.72 2.64 -2.54
N THR A 140 -0.27 1.87 -3.54
CA THR A 140 0.08 2.44 -4.85
C THR A 140 -0.66 1.81 -6.04
N GLY A 141 -1.11 0.56 -5.93
CA GLY A 141 -1.78 -0.14 -7.04
C GLY A 141 -3.20 0.33 -7.33
N LYS A 142 -3.58 0.41 -8.61
CA LYS A 142 -4.93 0.81 -9.09
C LYS A 142 -5.92 -0.35 -9.17
N THR A 143 -5.42 -1.58 -9.25
CA THR A 143 -6.22 -2.80 -9.27
C THR A 143 -5.90 -3.69 -8.07
N ALA A 144 -6.86 -4.47 -7.62
CA ALA A 144 -6.67 -5.39 -6.49
C ALA A 144 -7.50 -6.66 -6.65
N THR A 145 -7.13 -7.70 -5.92
CA THR A 145 -7.95 -8.90 -5.75
C THR A 145 -8.44 -8.95 -4.32
N LEU A 146 -9.73 -9.15 -4.12
CA LEU A 146 -10.33 -9.36 -2.81
C LEU A 146 -10.89 -10.78 -2.70
N LEU A 147 -10.54 -11.48 -1.64
CA LEU A 147 -11.11 -12.80 -1.33
C LEU A 147 -12.48 -12.62 -0.67
N LEU A 148 -13.49 -13.33 -1.17
CA LEU A 148 -14.87 -13.23 -0.67
C LEU A 148 -15.14 -14.17 0.52
N GLU A 149 -14.24 -15.12 0.74
CA GLU A 149 -14.22 -16.12 1.78
C GLU A 149 -12.76 -16.56 1.98
N ASN A 150 -12.35 -16.88 3.21
CA ASN A 150 -11.05 -17.48 3.50
C ASN A 150 -11.02 -17.96 4.97
N PRO A 151 -10.87 -19.27 5.26
CA PRO A 151 -10.70 -20.40 4.35
C PRO A 151 -11.84 -20.61 3.35
N SER A 152 -11.62 -21.46 2.33
CA SER A 152 -12.63 -21.80 1.33
C SER A 152 -13.94 -22.27 1.98
N GLY A 153 -15.06 -21.67 1.59
CA GLY A 153 -16.39 -21.93 2.16
C GLY A 153 -16.65 -21.35 3.56
N VAL A 154 -15.73 -20.58 4.14
CA VAL A 154 -15.83 -20.04 5.51
C VAL A 154 -15.49 -18.54 5.52
N ASN A 155 -16.00 -17.80 6.51
CA ASN A 155 -15.78 -16.35 6.66
C ASN A 155 -16.25 -15.52 5.45
N GLY A 156 -17.43 -15.84 4.93
CA GLY A 156 -18.07 -15.04 3.87
C GLY A 156 -18.31 -13.60 4.32
N LEU A 157 -18.21 -12.66 3.38
CA LEU A 157 -18.40 -11.23 3.64
C LEU A 157 -19.87 -10.79 3.56
N SER A 158 -20.29 -9.92 4.48
CA SER A 158 -21.48 -9.09 4.29
C SER A 158 -21.20 -7.97 3.28
N HIS A 159 -22.25 -7.32 2.76
CA HIS A 159 -22.07 -6.18 1.86
C HIS A 159 -21.28 -5.03 2.52
N THR A 160 -21.56 -4.72 3.80
CA THR A 160 -20.82 -3.70 4.55
C THR A 160 -19.34 -4.07 4.68
N ALA A 161 -19.04 -5.30 5.11
CA ALA A 161 -17.66 -5.76 5.25
C ALA A 161 -16.94 -5.79 3.89
N PHE A 162 -17.65 -6.10 2.80
CA PHE A 162 -17.12 -6.07 1.44
C PHE A 162 -16.65 -4.65 1.05
N VAL A 163 -17.47 -3.62 1.27
CA VAL A 163 -17.10 -2.22 1.00
C VAL A 163 -15.93 -1.78 1.88
N GLU A 164 -15.95 -2.10 3.17
CA GLU A 164 -14.86 -1.77 4.10
C GLU A 164 -13.53 -2.41 3.69
N GLN A 165 -13.56 -3.67 3.22
CA GLN A 165 -12.37 -4.36 2.73
C GLN A 165 -11.85 -3.77 1.42
N ILE A 166 -12.72 -3.34 0.49
CA ILE A 166 -12.32 -2.59 -0.71
C ILE A 166 -11.56 -1.33 -0.31
N GLN A 167 -12.14 -0.53 0.58
CA GLN A 167 -11.49 0.71 1.04
C GLN A 167 -10.17 0.43 1.76
N SER A 168 -10.13 -0.63 2.57
CA SER A 168 -8.96 -1.09 3.31
C SER A 168 -7.80 -1.45 2.38
N VAL A 169 -8.08 -2.20 1.32
CA VAL A 169 -7.08 -2.65 0.35
C VAL A 169 -6.44 -1.46 -0.38
N PHE A 170 -7.21 -0.47 -0.81
CA PHE A 170 -6.67 0.72 -1.48
C PHE A 170 -6.23 1.84 -0.53
N GLY A 171 -6.36 1.66 0.79
CA GLY A 171 -6.01 2.69 1.78
C GLY A 171 -6.91 3.93 1.74
N ILE A 172 -8.16 3.78 1.29
CA ILE A 172 -9.16 4.84 1.16
C ILE A 172 -10.28 4.70 2.20
N ARG A 173 -9.94 4.23 3.41
CA ARG A 173 -10.92 4.05 4.50
C ARG A 173 -11.64 5.34 4.85
N GLY A 174 -12.95 5.24 5.10
CA GLY A 174 -13.79 6.38 5.43
C GLY A 174 -14.18 7.25 4.24
N LEU A 175 -13.69 6.96 3.03
CA LEU A 175 -14.10 7.64 1.81
C LEU A 175 -15.39 7.00 1.28
N GLY A 176 -16.43 7.78 1.04
CA GLY A 176 -17.61 7.28 0.32
C GLY A 176 -17.21 6.81 -1.09
N VAL A 177 -17.64 5.60 -1.47
CA VAL A 177 -17.35 5.01 -2.78
C VAL A 177 -18.63 4.40 -3.38
N GLN A 178 -18.69 4.35 -4.71
CA GLN A 178 -19.71 3.62 -5.47
C GLN A 178 -19.07 2.48 -6.25
N LEU A 179 -19.81 1.38 -6.41
CA LEU A 179 -19.33 0.13 -7.00
C LEU A 179 -20.16 -0.21 -8.24
N TYR A 180 -19.50 -0.52 -9.35
CA TYR A 180 -20.13 -0.86 -10.63
C TYR A 180 -19.59 -2.17 -11.21
N LEU A 181 -20.39 -2.83 -12.04
CA LEU A 181 -20.04 -4.10 -12.72
C LEU A 181 -19.48 -3.89 -14.13
N ASP A 182 -19.54 -2.68 -14.66
CA ASP A 182 -19.09 -2.32 -16.00
C ASP A 182 -18.19 -1.08 -16.00
N SER A 183 -17.27 -1.04 -16.97
CA SER A 183 -16.34 0.08 -17.11
C SER A 183 -17.00 1.40 -17.49
N ALA A 184 -18.24 1.38 -18.00
CA ALA A 184 -19.00 2.59 -18.31
C ALA A 184 -19.72 3.17 -17.07
N LEU A 185 -19.61 2.51 -15.91
CA LEU A 185 -20.20 2.93 -14.63
C LEU A 185 -21.73 3.08 -14.72
N THR A 186 -22.39 2.11 -15.36
CA THR A 186 -23.85 2.14 -15.62
C THR A 186 -24.64 1.10 -14.83
N GLN A 187 -24.02 0.01 -14.44
CA GLN A 187 -24.60 -1.10 -13.69
C GLN A 187 -24.02 -1.10 -12.27
N GLU A 188 -24.72 -0.42 -11.35
CA GLU A 188 -24.32 -0.38 -9.95
C GLU A 188 -24.47 -1.77 -9.29
N VAL A 189 -23.54 -2.10 -8.39
CA VAL A 189 -23.61 -3.34 -7.61
C VAL A 189 -24.84 -3.29 -6.71
N ASN A 190 -25.71 -4.29 -6.84
CA ASN A 190 -26.89 -4.43 -5.98
C ASN A 190 -26.48 -4.84 -4.56
N GLY A 191 -26.69 -3.95 -3.58
CA GLY A 191 -26.36 -4.19 -2.17
C GLY A 191 -27.16 -5.29 -1.47
N ASP A 192 -28.32 -5.67 -2.02
CA ASP A 192 -29.18 -6.73 -1.48
C ASP A 192 -28.78 -8.13 -1.97
N ALA A 193 -28.01 -8.21 -3.07
CA ALA A 193 -27.54 -9.48 -3.59
C ALA A 193 -26.39 -10.03 -2.73
N PRO A 194 -26.28 -11.37 -2.56
CA PRO A 194 -25.13 -11.96 -1.90
C PRO A 194 -23.82 -11.57 -2.60
N VAL A 195 -22.83 -11.10 -1.83
CA VAL A 195 -21.51 -10.70 -2.36
C VAL A 195 -20.84 -11.85 -3.14
N THR A 196 -21.15 -13.11 -2.81
CA THR A 196 -20.67 -14.29 -3.54
C THR A 196 -21.11 -14.36 -5.01
N ALA A 197 -22.17 -13.64 -5.40
CA ALA A 197 -22.58 -13.50 -6.80
C ALA A 197 -21.54 -12.73 -7.64
N LEU A 198 -20.68 -11.94 -6.99
CA LEU A 198 -19.58 -11.19 -7.63
C LEU A 198 -18.34 -12.04 -7.89
N ALA A 199 -18.36 -13.33 -7.55
CA ALA A 199 -17.19 -14.19 -7.68
C ALA A 199 -16.68 -14.25 -9.14
N GLY A 200 -15.39 -13.98 -9.32
CA GLY A 200 -14.69 -13.95 -10.60
C GLY A 200 -14.95 -12.70 -11.45
N GLN A 201 -15.77 -11.75 -10.97
CA GLN A 201 -16.07 -10.51 -11.70
C GLN A 201 -15.03 -9.42 -11.44
N MET A 202 -15.10 -8.34 -12.22
CA MET A 202 -14.37 -7.09 -11.97
C MET A 202 -15.35 -6.01 -11.51
N VAL A 203 -15.07 -5.41 -10.34
CA VAL A 203 -15.83 -4.30 -9.77
C VAL A 203 -15.05 -3.00 -9.96
N TYR A 204 -15.73 -2.02 -10.54
CA TYR A 204 -15.23 -0.68 -10.83
C TYR A 204 -15.63 0.26 -9.70
N ILE A 205 -14.65 0.97 -9.12
CA ILE A 205 -14.82 1.78 -7.91
C ILE A 205 -14.59 3.25 -8.25
N THR A 206 -15.52 4.11 -7.85
CA THR A 206 -15.45 5.55 -8.11
C THR A 206 -15.95 6.37 -6.90
N TYR A 207 -15.72 7.67 -6.93
CA TYR A 207 -16.38 8.62 -6.03
C TYR A 207 -17.89 8.68 -6.29
N PRO A 208 -18.71 8.99 -5.26
CA PRO A 208 -20.11 9.35 -5.41
C PRO A 208 -20.26 10.62 -6.26
N VAL A 209 -20.62 10.46 -7.54
CA VAL A 209 -20.96 11.50 -8.53
C VAL A 209 -19.90 12.59 -8.79
N GLY A 210 -19.53 12.78 -10.08
CA GLY A 210 -18.83 13.99 -10.54
C GLY A 210 -17.74 13.80 -11.59
N ARG A 211 -17.31 12.57 -11.85
CA ARG A 211 -16.41 12.24 -12.97
C ARG A 211 -16.77 10.89 -13.57
N THR A 212 -17.17 10.92 -14.83
CA THR A 212 -17.40 9.75 -15.68
C THR A 212 -16.19 9.57 -16.58
N GLU A 213 -15.12 8.99 -16.02
CA GLU A 213 -14.04 8.45 -16.83
C GLU A 213 -13.92 6.96 -16.48
N GLY A 214 -14.46 6.13 -17.36
CA GLY A 214 -14.37 4.69 -17.27
C GLY A 214 -12.92 4.21 -17.27
N SER A 215 -12.65 3.08 -16.62
CA SER A 215 -11.32 2.45 -16.68
C SER A 215 -11.21 1.54 -17.89
N LEU A 216 -10.13 1.68 -18.66
CA LEU A 216 -9.82 0.82 -19.81
C LEU A 216 -9.27 -0.57 -19.43
N THR A 217 -9.24 -0.90 -18.13
CA THR A 217 -8.78 -2.21 -17.67
C THR A 217 -9.75 -3.30 -18.15
N SER A 218 -9.21 -4.20 -18.98
CA SER A 218 -9.90 -5.39 -19.47
C SER A 218 -10.28 -6.32 -18.31
N ASN A 219 -11.54 -6.74 -18.27
CA ASN A 219 -12.01 -7.76 -17.33
C ASN A 219 -11.26 -9.07 -17.59
N VAL A 220 -10.53 -9.56 -16.59
CA VAL A 220 -9.79 -10.82 -16.65
C VAL A 220 -10.45 -11.85 -15.73
N GLY A 221 -10.62 -13.08 -16.24
CA GLY A 221 -11.25 -14.20 -15.52
C GLY A 221 -10.37 -14.90 -14.48
N TRP A 222 -9.27 -14.27 -14.05
CA TRP A 222 -8.35 -14.75 -13.01
C TRP A 222 -7.95 -13.59 -12.09
N PRO A 223 -7.38 -13.84 -10.90
CA PRO A 223 -6.95 -12.77 -10.00
C PRO A 223 -5.96 -11.79 -10.63
N VAL A 224 -6.20 -10.49 -10.45
CA VAL A 224 -5.25 -9.45 -10.88
C VAL A 224 -3.98 -9.38 -10.02
N CYS A 225 -4.02 -9.88 -8.78
CA CYS A 225 -2.85 -9.97 -7.89
C CYS A 225 -2.26 -11.39 -7.86
N HIS A 226 -0.96 -11.50 -7.59
CA HIS A 226 -0.33 -12.79 -7.35
C HIS A 226 -0.88 -13.44 -6.06
N TYR A 227 -1.21 -14.72 -6.13
CA TYR A 227 -1.67 -15.52 -5.00
C TYR A 227 -0.97 -16.88 -4.93
N VAL A 228 -1.07 -17.54 -3.78
CA VAL A 228 -0.72 -18.95 -3.57
C VAL A 228 -1.84 -19.62 -2.77
N ASN A 229 -2.13 -20.89 -3.04
CA ASN A 229 -3.06 -21.66 -2.22
C ASN A 229 -2.35 -22.27 -1.02
N ILE A 230 -3.12 -22.56 0.03
CA ILE A 230 -2.65 -23.31 1.20
C ILE A 230 -3.63 -24.44 1.51
N GLU A 231 -3.11 -25.62 1.86
CA GLU A 231 -3.90 -26.79 2.24
C GLU A 231 -3.33 -27.45 3.50
N GLY A 232 -4.20 -27.96 4.37
CA GLY A 232 -3.81 -28.73 5.55
C GLY A 232 -4.94 -28.86 6.57
N LYS A 233 -4.90 -29.87 7.45
CA LYS A 233 -5.99 -30.15 8.42
C LYS A 233 -7.40 -30.10 7.80
N SER A 234 -7.54 -30.65 6.59
CA SER A 234 -8.79 -30.65 5.81
C SER A 234 -9.33 -29.25 5.44
N LYS A 235 -8.53 -28.20 5.59
CA LYS A 235 -8.84 -26.83 5.14
C LYS A 235 -8.06 -26.49 3.89
N LYS A 236 -8.66 -25.65 3.05
CA LYS A 236 -8.02 -25.03 1.89
C LYS A 236 -8.25 -23.53 1.97
N GLY A 237 -7.26 -22.75 1.54
CA GLY A 237 -7.36 -21.30 1.50
C GLY A 237 -6.50 -20.71 0.40
N THR A 238 -6.65 -19.40 0.21
CA THR A 238 -5.85 -18.62 -0.73
C THR A 238 -5.16 -17.50 0.02
N LEU A 239 -3.88 -17.27 -0.26
CA LEU A 239 -3.08 -16.19 0.30
C LEU A 239 -2.71 -15.25 -0.82
N LEU A 240 -2.88 -13.95 -0.60
CA LEU A 240 -2.38 -12.95 -1.54
C LEU A 240 -0.90 -12.70 -1.25
N LEU A 241 -0.11 -12.51 -2.30
CA LEU A 241 1.33 -12.27 -2.24
C LEU A 241 1.67 -10.79 -2.45
N GLU A 242 0.70 -10.05 -2.98
CA GLU A 242 0.65 -8.61 -3.10
C GLU A 242 -0.82 -8.21 -3.05
N ASN A 243 -1.13 -7.04 -2.50
CA ASN A 243 -2.46 -6.44 -2.66
C ASN A 243 -2.44 -5.01 -2.12
N PRO A 244 -2.82 -3.98 -2.89
CA PRO A 244 -3.14 -3.94 -4.32
C PRO A 244 -2.01 -4.44 -5.23
N ARG A 245 -2.28 -4.54 -6.54
CA ARG A 245 -1.28 -4.96 -7.53
C ARG A 245 -0.07 -4.02 -7.50
N GLY A 246 1.13 -4.57 -7.28
CA GLY A 246 2.38 -3.82 -7.08
C GLY A 246 2.79 -3.64 -5.63
N ASP A 247 1.84 -3.72 -4.69
CA ASP A 247 2.10 -3.59 -3.25
C ASP A 247 2.39 -5.00 -2.68
N VAL A 248 3.63 -5.45 -2.87
CA VAL A 248 4.09 -6.79 -2.46
C VAL A 248 4.10 -6.92 -0.94
N LEU A 249 3.57 -8.04 -0.46
CA LEU A 249 3.57 -8.37 0.96
C LEU A 249 4.93 -8.91 1.40
N SER A 250 5.31 -8.61 2.62
CA SER A 250 6.45 -9.25 3.27
C SER A 250 6.17 -10.72 3.56
N LEU A 251 7.24 -11.48 3.76
CA LEU A 251 7.14 -12.87 4.17
C LEU A 251 6.34 -13.04 5.47
N GLU A 252 6.61 -12.17 6.45
CA GLU A 252 5.93 -12.22 7.75
C GLU A 252 4.42 -12.03 7.60
N GLU A 253 3.98 -11.12 6.71
CA GLU A 253 2.56 -10.89 6.41
C GLU A 253 1.92 -12.10 5.72
N VAL A 254 2.62 -12.76 4.79
CA VAL A 254 2.13 -13.98 4.13
C VAL A 254 2.02 -15.13 5.14
N GLN A 255 3.00 -15.29 6.03
CA GLN A 255 2.94 -16.31 7.10
C GLN A 255 1.83 -16.00 8.11
N ALA A 256 1.59 -14.73 8.46
CA ALA A 256 0.50 -14.34 9.34
C ALA A 256 -0.88 -14.64 8.72
N GLN A 257 -1.05 -14.39 7.42
CA GLN A 257 -2.25 -14.80 6.69
C GLN A 257 -2.43 -16.32 6.72
N ALA A 258 -1.37 -17.08 6.41
CA ALA A 258 -1.40 -18.54 6.44
C ALA A 258 -1.79 -19.07 7.83
N ALA A 259 -1.20 -18.56 8.90
CA ALA A 259 -1.52 -18.93 10.27
C ALA A 259 -3.01 -18.69 10.60
N THR A 260 -3.54 -17.54 10.17
CA THR A 260 -4.95 -17.15 10.35
C THR A 260 -5.89 -18.11 9.61
N VAL A 261 -5.63 -18.37 8.32
CA VAL A 261 -6.41 -19.30 7.49
C VAL A 261 -6.41 -20.71 8.08
N MET A 262 -5.25 -21.20 8.50
CA MET A 262 -5.15 -22.54 9.07
C MET A 262 -5.68 -22.64 10.50
N GLY A 263 -5.91 -21.51 11.17
CA GLY A 263 -6.33 -21.45 12.57
C GLY A 263 -5.25 -21.99 13.51
N VAL A 264 -3.98 -21.65 13.26
CA VAL A 264 -2.84 -22.09 14.08
C VAL A 264 -2.01 -20.88 14.52
N PRO A 265 -1.34 -20.94 15.68
CA PRO A 265 -0.38 -19.90 16.04
C PRO A 265 0.77 -19.83 15.03
N LEU A 266 1.22 -18.61 14.69
CA LEU A 266 2.32 -18.38 13.74
C LEU A 266 3.58 -19.21 14.06
N LYS A 267 3.96 -19.31 15.33
CA LYS A 267 5.11 -20.12 15.78
C LYS A 267 5.00 -21.62 15.50
N LYS A 268 3.78 -22.12 15.26
CA LYS A 268 3.49 -23.53 14.95
C LYS A 268 3.26 -23.75 13.46
N LEU A 269 3.22 -22.70 12.66
CA LEU A 269 3.01 -22.80 11.23
C LEU A 269 4.28 -23.36 10.57
N LYS A 270 4.13 -24.48 9.86
CA LYS A 270 5.17 -25.04 9.01
C LYS A 270 4.56 -25.33 7.65
N LEU A 271 5.17 -24.80 6.60
CA LEU A 271 4.70 -24.95 5.22
C LEU A 271 5.69 -25.79 4.42
N SER A 272 5.21 -26.51 3.42
CA SER A 272 5.98 -27.26 2.41
C SER A 272 5.40 -27.01 1.02
N GLN A 273 6.20 -27.10 -0.04
CA GLN A 273 5.70 -27.04 -1.42
C GLN A 273 5.16 -28.39 -1.92
N THR A 274 5.37 -29.46 -1.16
CA THR A 274 4.94 -30.81 -1.53
C THR A 274 4.13 -31.43 -0.41
N LYS A 275 3.19 -32.29 -0.76
CA LYS A 275 2.35 -33.01 0.21
C LYS A 275 3.14 -34.09 0.98
N GLU A 276 4.25 -34.55 0.42
CA GLU A 276 4.99 -35.74 0.86
C GLU A 276 6.32 -35.43 1.56
N LYS A 277 6.93 -34.25 1.36
CA LYS A 277 8.17 -33.87 2.05
C LYS A 277 7.92 -33.00 3.26
N MET A 278 8.52 -33.44 4.37
CA MET A 278 8.76 -32.69 5.61
C MET A 278 9.79 -31.56 5.48
N SER A 279 10.31 -31.27 4.28
CA SER A 279 11.22 -30.13 4.09
C SER A 279 10.39 -28.85 4.16
N ALA A 280 10.53 -28.11 5.26
CA ALA A 280 9.95 -26.79 5.38
C ALA A 280 10.36 -25.93 4.18
N VAL A 281 9.42 -25.15 3.63
CA VAL A 281 9.76 -24.08 2.70
C VAL A 281 10.79 -23.21 3.39
N THR A 282 11.96 -23.08 2.79
CA THR A 282 13.03 -22.28 3.38
C THR A 282 12.70 -20.80 3.22
N ASP A 283 13.20 -19.97 4.12
CA ASP A 283 13.06 -18.51 4.01
C ASP A 283 13.54 -17.99 2.64
N LYS A 284 14.52 -18.66 2.01
CA LYS A 284 15.02 -18.33 0.67
C LYS A 284 14.03 -18.58 -0.47
N GLU A 285 13.16 -19.58 -0.37
CA GLU A 285 12.13 -19.84 -1.40
C GLU A 285 10.95 -18.89 -1.25
N LEU A 286 10.64 -18.54 0.00
CA LEU A 286 9.67 -17.51 0.34
C LEU A 286 10.14 -16.09 0.00
N GLN A 287 11.46 -15.85 -0.09
CA GLN A 287 12.03 -14.59 -0.54
C GLN A 287 11.68 -14.25 -2.00
N SER A 288 11.28 -15.23 -2.82
CA SER A 288 10.78 -14.99 -4.18
C SER A 288 9.29 -15.34 -4.27
N LEU A 289 8.44 -14.60 -3.55
CA LEU A 289 6.99 -14.82 -3.49
C LEU A 289 6.35 -14.97 -4.87
N SER A 290 6.81 -14.22 -5.88
CA SER A 290 6.28 -14.31 -7.25
C SER A 290 6.39 -15.71 -7.87
N THR A 291 7.39 -16.51 -7.48
CA THR A 291 7.56 -17.89 -7.96
C THR A 291 6.51 -18.86 -7.41
N LEU A 292 5.86 -18.50 -6.30
CA LEU A 292 4.79 -19.28 -5.66
C LEU A 292 3.44 -19.07 -6.34
N HIS A 293 3.36 -18.15 -7.30
CA HIS A 293 2.11 -17.81 -7.94
C HIS A 293 1.37 -19.03 -8.52
N GLY A 294 0.12 -19.20 -8.11
CA GLY A 294 -0.75 -20.29 -8.57
C GLY A 294 -0.32 -21.68 -8.10
N ARG A 295 0.62 -21.79 -7.15
CA ARG A 295 1.01 -23.05 -6.50
C ARG A 295 0.12 -23.32 -5.27
N THR A 296 0.31 -24.49 -4.68
CA THR A 296 -0.28 -24.87 -3.39
C THR A 296 0.83 -25.17 -2.39
N LEU A 297 0.80 -24.52 -1.24
CA LEU A 297 1.60 -24.86 -0.07
C LEU A 297 0.82 -25.78 0.85
N TYR A 298 1.51 -26.71 1.48
CA TYR A 298 0.92 -27.70 2.39
C TYR A 298 1.41 -27.42 3.81
N MET A 299 0.47 -27.31 4.74
CA MET A 299 0.80 -27.23 6.16
C MET A 299 1.15 -28.61 6.69
N MET A 300 2.28 -28.68 7.41
CA MET A 300 2.80 -29.90 8.06
C MET A 300 2.32 -30.03 9.50
#